data_AF-A0A914C7U3-F1
#
_entry.id   AF-A0A914C7U3-F1
#
_cell.length_a   1.000
_cell.length_b   1.000
_cell.length_c   1.000
_cell.angle_alpha   90.00
_cell.angle_beta   90.00
_cell.angle_gamma   90.00
#
_symmetry.space_group_name_H-M   'P 1'
#
loop_
_entity.id
_entity.type
_entity.pdbx_description
1 polymer ?
#
loop_
_entity_poly.entity_id
_entity_poly.type
_entity_poly.pdbx_seq_one_letter_code
_entity_poly.pdbx_strand_id
1 'polypeptide(L)'
;MNKTTLRVVFATNPPDIYNDCLKFPTIVPSFKCPYPGWTAEVLGMVAEYLKWEIQPIIVRSKPGELDTGAFDNATGEWSGLLGYLDKNEADTICLSYEYLKSRDIYFDYSFPLYNMQVVYVSKHTTSSILTALWNSFTPFPYPVWLIIIASLIIQATYATFVRYLEWKMGHERFFYPLEKYGQYLKFFLLQPEETKAFKSAA
;
A
#
# COMPACT_ATOMS: atom_id res chain seq x y z
N MET A 1 -29.64 18.02 -41.28
CA MET A 1 -28.22 18.07 -40.90
C MET A 1 -27.69 16.65 -40.95
N ASN A 2 -26.68 16.36 -41.77
CA ASN A 2 -26.02 15.05 -41.77
C ASN A 2 -25.37 14.84 -40.40
N LYS A 3 -25.67 13.72 -39.74
CA LYS A 3 -24.94 13.30 -38.55
C LYS A 3 -23.53 12.93 -38.98
N THR A 4 -22.54 13.60 -38.42
CA THR A 4 -21.13 13.22 -38.56
C THR A 4 -20.85 12.02 -37.66
N THR A 5 -20.30 10.97 -38.26
CA THR A 5 -19.85 9.76 -37.56
C THR A 5 -18.40 9.95 -37.09
N LEU A 6 -18.13 9.64 -35.83
CA LEU A 6 -16.80 9.72 -35.22
C LEU A 6 -16.31 8.31 -34.91
N ARG A 7 -15.20 7.90 -35.52
CA ARG A 7 -14.54 6.61 -35.29
C ARG A 7 -13.68 6.71 -34.05
N VAL A 8 -14.07 6.03 -32.98
CA VAL A 8 -13.40 6.14 -31.68
C VAL A 8 -12.82 4.79 -31.28
N VAL A 9 -11.54 4.78 -30.93
CA VAL A 9 -10.91 3.59 -30.34
C VAL A 9 -11.28 3.47 -28.87
N PHE A 10 -11.81 2.30 -28.49
CA PHE A 10 -12.08 1.92 -27.10
C PHE A 10 -11.15 0.77 -26.71
N ALA A 11 -10.37 1.00 -25.67
CA ALA A 11 -9.51 -0.01 -25.05
C ALA A 11 -9.82 -0.12 -23.56
N THR A 12 -9.61 -1.30 -22.97
CA THR A 12 -9.83 -1.48 -21.53
C THR A 12 -8.67 -0.84 -20.77
N ASN A 13 -8.97 0.23 -20.01
CA ASN A 13 -8.01 0.90 -19.13
C ASN A 13 -8.75 1.53 -17.94
N PRO A 14 -8.98 0.79 -16.84
CA PRO A 14 -9.58 1.39 -15.65
C PRO A 14 -8.68 2.48 -15.05
N PRO A 15 -9.23 3.64 -14.60
CA PRO A 15 -10.65 3.98 -14.51
C PRO A 15 -11.25 4.68 -15.75
N ASP A 16 -10.49 4.85 -16.83
CA ASP A 16 -10.94 5.54 -18.04
C ASP A 16 -12.10 4.80 -18.72
N ILE A 17 -11.92 3.49 -18.93
CA ILE A 17 -12.91 2.60 -19.54
C ILE A 17 -12.92 1.25 -18.82
N TYR A 18 -14.09 0.84 -18.36
CA TYR A 18 -14.36 -0.50 -17.84
C TYR A 18 -14.97 -1.40 -18.93
N ASN A 19 -14.59 -2.67 -18.93
CA ASN A 19 -15.13 -3.68 -19.84
C ASN A 19 -16.08 -4.69 -19.18
N ASP A 20 -16.40 -4.49 -17.89
CA ASP A 20 -17.25 -5.38 -17.09
C ASP A 20 -18.74 -5.27 -17.42
N CYS A 21 -19.12 -4.36 -18.31
CA CYS A 21 -20.51 -4.14 -18.70
C CYS A 21 -20.99 -5.14 -19.75
N LEU A 22 -22.27 -5.53 -19.67
CA LEU A 22 -22.90 -6.52 -20.58
C LEU A 22 -22.74 -6.18 -22.07
N LYS A 23 -22.66 -4.88 -22.40
CA LYS A 23 -22.37 -4.38 -23.75
C LYS A 23 -21.12 -3.51 -23.68
N PHE A 24 -20.19 -3.75 -24.59
CA PHE A 24 -18.97 -2.96 -24.71
C PHE A 24 -18.82 -2.39 -26.12
N PRO A 25 -18.49 -1.10 -26.29
CA PRO A 25 -18.38 -0.08 -25.23
C PRO A 25 -19.77 0.36 -24.74
N THR A 26 -19.88 0.63 -23.44
CA THR A 26 -21.00 1.41 -22.87
C THR A 26 -20.47 2.81 -22.62
N ILE A 27 -21.22 3.82 -23.05
CA ILE A 27 -20.81 5.23 -23.00
C ILE A 27 -21.75 6.01 -22.07
N VAL A 28 -23.03 5.63 -22.07
CA VAL A 28 -24.06 6.22 -21.20
C VAL A 28 -24.25 5.32 -19.99
N PRO A 29 -24.10 5.85 -18.75
CA PRO A 29 -24.32 5.07 -17.55
C PRO A 29 -25.79 4.63 -17.48
N SER A 30 -26.01 3.40 -17.03
CA SER A 30 -27.34 2.82 -16.88
C SER A 30 -27.42 1.94 -15.64
N PHE A 31 -28.61 1.55 -15.22
CA PHE A 31 -28.77 0.60 -14.11
C PHE A 31 -28.02 -0.72 -14.29
N LYS A 32 -27.75 -1.14 -15.54
CA LYS A 32 -27.00 -2.38 -15.85
C LYS A 32 -25.48 -2.17 -15.91
N CYS A 33 -25.03 -0.92 -16.04
CA CYS A 33 -23.63 -0.52 -16.15
C CYS A 33 -23.51 0.90 -15.57
N PRO A 34 -23.45 1.04 -14.24
CA PRO A 34 -23.42 2.35 -13.60
C PRO A 34 -22.09 3.08 -13.80
N TYR A 35 -21.01 2.34 -14.09
CA TYR A 35 -19.65 2.88 -14.23
C TYR A 35 -19.00 2.39 -15.53
N PRO A 36 -19.39 2.92 -16.70
CA PRO A 36 -18.73 2.61 -17.96
C PRO A 36 -17.26 3.09 -18.01
N GLY A 37 -16.93 4.14 -17.26
CA GLY A 37 -15.59 4.69 -17.14
C GLY A 37 -15.56 6.20 -17.40
N TRP A 38 -14.60 6.88 -16.79
CA TRP A 38 -14.54 8.34 -16.78
C TRP A 38 -14.48 8.95 -18.19
N THR A 39 -13.59 8.45 -19.05
CA THR A 39 -13.43 9.00 -20.40
C THR A 39 -14.59 8.62 -21.30
N ALA A 40 -15.18 7.43 -21.09
CA ALA A 40 -16.36 7.00 -21.82
C ALA A 40 -17.53 7.95 -21.56
N GLU A 41 -17.79 8.31 -20.30
CA GLU A 41 -18.87 9.23 -19.95
C GLU A 41 -18.64 10.63 -20.52
N VAL A 42 -17.42 11.18 -20.39
CA VAL A 42 -17.06 12.49 -20.95
C VAL A 42 -17.23 12.52 -22.46
N LEU A 43 -16.77 11.47 -23.16
CA LEU A 43 -16.95 11.34 -24.60
C LEU A 43 -18.44 11.28 -24.98
N GLY A 44 -19.26 10.56 -24.19
CA GLY A 44 -20.71 10.51 -24.36
C GLY A 44 -21.35 11.89 -24.30
N MET A 45 -20.99 12.69 -23.29
CA MET A 45 -21.49 14.06 -23.14
C MET A 45 -21.08 14.94 -24.33
N VAL A 46 -19.83 14.85 -24.79
CA VAL A 46 -19.33 15.62 -25.95
C VAL A 46 -20.06 15.21 -27.22
N ALA A 47 -20.22 13.92 -27.47
CA ALA A 47 -20.91 13.42 -28.66
C ALA A 47 -22.39 13.79 -28.67
N GLU A 48 -23.06 13.76 -27.50
CA GLU A 48 -24.45 14.20 -27.37
C GLU A 48 -24.59 15.71 -27.65
N TYR A 49 -23.69 16.53 -27.08
CA TYR A 49 -23.68 17.98 -27.30
C TYR A 49 -23.46 18.35 -28.78
N LEU A 50 -22.51 17.67 -29.44
CA LEU A 50 -22.16 17.90 -30.85
C LEU A 50 -23.09 17.15 -31.84
N LYS A 51 -24.01 16.32 -31.33
CA LYS A 51 -24.91 15.46 -32.11
C LYS A 51 -24.15 14.51 -33.05
N TRP A 52 -23.01 14.00 -32.59
CA TRP A 52 -22.19 13.03 -33.30
C TRP A 52 -22.62 11.60 -33.02
N GLU A 53 -22.44 10.74 -34.02
CA GLU A 53 -22.64 9.30 -33.85
C GLU A 53 -21.29 8.61 -33.65
N ILE A 54 -21.12 7.89 -32.55
CA ILE A 54 -19.87 7.22 -32.23
C ILE A 54 -19.85 5.85 -32.92
N GLN A 55 -18.86 5.63 -33.78
CA GLN A 55 -18.52 4.34 -34.34
C GLN A 55 -17.37 3.72 -33.52
N PRO A 56 -17.64 2.70 -32.68
CA PRO A 56 -16.63 2.15 -31.80
C PRO A 56 -15.70 1.19 -32.54
N ILE A 57 -14.39 1.39 -32.35
CA ILE A 57 -13.32 0.46 -32.74
C ILE A 57 -12.82 -0.18 -31.44
N ILE A 58 -13.06 -1.47 -31.28
CA ILE A 58 -12.78 -2.18 -30.02
C ILE A 58 -11.39 -2.81 -30.08
N VAL A 59 -10.49 -2.35 -29.22
CA VAL A 59 -9.17 -2.95 -29.01
C VAL A 59 -9.19 -3.74 -27.71
N ARG A 60 -8.90 -5.03 -27.79
CA ARG A 60 -8.84 -5.91 -26.62
C ARG A 60 -7.50 -5.73 -25.92
N SER A 61 -7.53 -5.24 -24.69
CA SER A 61 -6.38 -5.12 -23.81
C SER A 61 -6.71 -5.70 -22.44
N LYS A 62 -5.69 -6.15 -21.70
CA LYS A 62 -5.83 -6.43 -20.27
C LYS A 62 -5.51 -5.17 -19.46
N PRO A 63 -6.12 -4.99 -18.28
CA PRO A 63 -5.74 -3.90 -17.38
C PRO A 63 -4.24 -3.91 -17.11
N GLY A 64 -3.56 -2.79 -17.36
CA GLY A 64 -2.11 -2.63 -17.16
C GLY A 64 -1.21 -3.11 -18.31
N GLU A 65 -1.75 -3.74 -19.36
CA GLU A 65 -1.00 -4.21 -20.54
C GLU A 65 -1.34 -3.39 -21.81
N LEU A 66 -1.88 -2.18 -21.66
CA LEU A 66 -2.30 -1.37 -22.81
C LEU A 66 -1.11 -0.69 -23.47
N ASP A 67 -0.83 -1.05 -24.73
CA ASP A 67 0.14 -0.33 -25.56
C ASP A 67 -0.50 0.95 -26.14
N THR A 68 -0.13 2.10 -25.58
CA THR A 68 -0.57 3.41 -26.10
C THR A 68 0.04 3.68 -27.47
N GLY A 69 1.24 3.16 -27.75
CA GLY A 69 1.96 3.37 -28.98
C GLY A 69 3.30 4.07 -28.80
N ALA A 70 4.27 3.59 -29.56
CA ALA A 70 5.61 4.14 -29.70
C ALA A 70 5.91 4.38 -31.19
N PHE A 71 6.73 5.40 -31.45
CA PHE A 71 7.21 5.69 -32.79
C PHE A 71 8.40 4.78 -33.12
N ASP A 72 8.28 4.01 -34.20
CA ASP A 72 9.39 3.23 -34.70
C ASP A 72 10.16 4.01 -35.76
N ASN A 73 11.39 4.43 -35.43
CA ASN A 73 12.25 5.19 -36.35
C ASN A 73 12.68 4.39 -37.59
N ALA A 74 12.63 3.05 -37.54
CA ALA A 74 13.05 2.21 -38.67
C ALA A 74 11.96 2.11 -39.74
N THR A 75 10.71 1.96 -39.32
CA THR A 75 9.55 1.86 -40.23
C THR A 75 8.91 3.22 -40.50
N GLY A 76 9.07 4.18 -39.59
CA GLY A 76 8.40 5.48 -39.63
C GLY A 76 6.93 5.42 -39.24
N GLU A 77 6.47 4.30 -38.64
CA GLU A 77 5.08 4.09 -38.24
C GLU A 77 4.90 4.15 -36.71
N TRP A 78 3.70 4.53 -36.28
CA TRP A 78 3.29 4.39 -34.88
C TRP A 78 2.69 3.01 -34.57
N SER A 79 3.08 2.43 -33.44
CA SER A 79 2.47 1.21 -32.89
C SER A 79 1.28 1.52 -31.97
N GLY A 80 0.64 0.47 -31.45
CA GLY A 80 -0.38 0.59 -30.40
C GLY A 80 -1.61 1.39 -30.80
N LEU A 81 -2.23 2.06 -29.83
CA LEU A 81 -3.43 2.87 -30.07
C LEU A 81 -3.19 4.06 -31.00
N LEU A 82 -2.05 4.74 -30.86
CA LEU A 82 -1.68 5.86 -31.73
C LEU A 82 -1.48 5.45 -33.18
N GLY A 83 -1.11 4.19 -33.45
CA GLY A 83 -1.04 3.63 -34.80
C GLY A 83 -2.38 3.66 -35.54
N TYR A 84 -3.51 3.56 -34.83
CA TYR A 84 -4.85 3.69 -35.46
C TYR A 84 -5.13 5.11 -35.94
N LEU A 85 -4.58 6.12 -35.25
CA LEU A 85 -4.67 7.52 -35.68
C LEU A 85 -3.74 7.78 -36.87
N ASP A 86 -2.50 7.29 -36.78
CA ASP A 86 -1.47 7.41 -37.83
C ASP A 86 -1.94 6.80 -39.17
N LYS A 87 -2.60 5.63 -39.10
CA LYS A 87 -3.18 4.93 -40.25
C LYS A 87 -4.55 5.46 -40.68
N ASN A 88 -5.04 6.52 -40.04
CA ASN A 88 -6.36 7.11 -40.27
C ASN A 88 -7.52 6.10 -40.19
N GLU A 89 -7.35 5.07 -39.36
CA GLU A 89 -8.38 4.06 -39.08
C GLU A 89 -9.38 4.57 -38.03
N ALA A 90 -8.92 5.42 -37.13
CA ALA A 90 -9.72 6.09 -36.12
C ALA A 90 -9.56 7.61 -36.18
N ASP A 91 -10.58 8.33 -35.73
CA ASP A 91 -10.56 9.80 -35.64
C ASP A 91 -10.10 10.27 -34.26
N THR A 92 -10.35 9.47 -33.21
CA THR A 92 -9.88 9.76 -31.85
C THR A 92 -9.79 8.47 -31.01
N ILE A 93 -9.15 8.57 -29.85
CA ILE A 93 -8.99 7.48 -28.89
C ILE A 93 -9.66 7.90 -27.59
N CYS A 94 -10.53 7.04 -27.05
CA CYS A 94 -11.13 7.24 -25.74
C CYS A 94 -10.19 6.73 -24.65
N LEU A 95 -9.17 7.50 -24.30
CA LEU A 95 -8.20 7.13 -23.27
C LEU A 95 -7.63 8.38 -22.63
N SER A 96 -7.36 8.34 -21.32
CA SER A 96 -6.53 9.36 -20.72
C SER A 96 -5.08 8.93 -20.83
N TYR A 97 -4.30 9.67 -21.61
CA TYR A 97 -2.87 9.39 -21.76
C TYR A 97 -2.05 10.66 -21.56
N GLU A 98 -0.79 10.43 -21.22
CA GLU A 98 0.18 11.48 -20.94
C GLU A 98 0.47 12.35 -22.16
N TYR A 99 0.52 13.67 -21.92
CA TYR A 99 1.03 14.62 -22.90
C TYR A 99 2.55 14.51 -22.99
N LEU A 100 3.05 14.10 -24.16
CA LEU A 100 4.48 14.09 -24.48
C LEU A 100 4.76 15.03 -25.64
N LYS A 101 5.75 15.91 -25.47
CA LYS A 101 6.20 16.82 -26.53
C LYS A 101 6.67 16.11 -27.80
N SER A 102 7.20 14.89 -27.68
CA SER A 102 7.58 14.08 -28.84
C SER A 102 6.38 13.60 -29.66
N ARG A 103 5.24 13.37 -29.01
CA ARG A 103 3.98 12.97 -29.65
C ARG A 103 3.19 14.16 -30.23
N ASP A 104 3.32 15.33 -29.61
CA ASP A 104 2.68 16.60 -30.02
C ASP A 104 3.08 17.05 -31.44
N ILE A 105 4.21 16.55 -31.96
CA ILE A 105 4.66 16.82 -33.32
C ILE A 105 3.83 16.03 -34.36
N TYR A 106 3.22 14.93 -33.96
CA TYR A 106 2.49 14.00 -34.85
C TYR A 106 0.98 14.03 -34.63
N PHE A 107 0.52 14.28 -33.40
CA PHE A 107 -0.88 14.23 -33.03
C PHE A 107 -1.29 15.47 -32.25
N ASP A 108 -2.46 16.00 -32.60
CA ASP A 108 -3.09 17.09 -31.85
C ASP A 108 -3.75 16.55 -30.58
N TYR A 109 -3.56 17.27 -29.48
CA TYR A 109 -4.17 16.96 -28.19
C TYR A 109 -5.41 17.80 -27.92
N SER A 110 -6.38 17.19 -27.24
CA SER A 110 -7.47 17.94 -26.61
C SER A 110 -6.97 18.75 -25.41
N PHE A 111 -7.80 19.69 -24.93
CA PHE A 111 -7.51 20.41 -23.70
C PHE A 111 -7.36 19.42 -22.51
N PRO A 112 -6.33 19.56 -21.66
CA PRO A 112 -6.09 18.60 -20.58
C PRO A 112 -7.26 18.61 -19.59
N LEU A 113 -7.86 17.43 -19.38
CA LEU A 113 -9.01 17.27 -18.48
C LEU A 113 -8.61 17.24 -17.00
N TYR A 114 -7.42 16.73 -16.70
CA TYR A 114 -6.88 16.69 -15.34
C TYR A 114 -5.35 16.72 -15.37
N ASN A 115 -4.76 17.24 -14.29
CA ASN A 115 -3.32 17.23 -14.09
C ASN A 115 -2.97 16.17 -13.05
N MET A 116 -2.06 15.26 -13.38
CA MET A 116 -1.53 14.27 -12.45
C MET A 116 -0.07 14.53 -12.16
N GLN A 117 0.35 14.25 -10.93
CA GLN A 117 1.74 14.23 -10.53
C GLN A 117 2.21 12.79 -10.40
N VAL A 118 3.49 12.54 -10.70
CA VAL A 118 4.09 11.23 -10.48
C VAL A 118 4.14 10.96 -8.97
N VAL A 119 3.45 9.90 -8.55
CA VAL A 119 3.41 9.48 -7.15
C VAL A 119 4.05 8.10 -7.00
N TYR A 120 4.84 7.92 -5.94
CA TYR A 120 5.37 6.61 -5.59
C TYR A 120 4.37 5.89 -4.69
N VAL A 121 3.80 4.80 -5.19
CA VAL A 121 2.92 3.94 -4.41
C VAL A 121 3.75 2.82 -3.79
N SER A 122 3.88 2.82 -2.47
CA SER A 122 4.50 1.73 -1.71
C SER A 122 3.45 0.91 -0.99
N LYS A 123 3.68 -0.40 -0.90
CA LYS A 123 2.82 -1.28 -0.10
C LYS A 123 2.92 -0.87 1.36
N HIS A 124 1.78 -0.65 2.01
CA HIS A 124 1.75 -0.42 3.45
C HIS A 124 2.32 -1.64 4.19
N THR A 125 3.36 -1.43 5.00
CA THR A 125 3.94 -2.47 5.85
C THR A 125 2.98 -2.74 7.01
N THR A 126 2.31 -3.89 7.00
CA THR A 126 1.52 -4.34 8.15
C THR A 126 2.48 -4.85 9.22
N SER A 127 2.51 -4.19 10.38
CA SER A 127 3.22 -4.73 11.54
C SER A 127 2.44 -5.91 12.10
N SER A 128 3.10 -7.07 12.20
CA SER A 128 2.52 -8.21 12.92
C SER A 128 2.42 -7.89 14.43
N ILE A 129 1.52 -8.56 15.14
CA ILE A 129 1.40 -8.43 16.61
C ILE A 129 2.75 -8.72 17.29
N LEU A 130 3.52 -9.68 16.77
CA LEU A 130 4.86 -10.00 17.27
C LEU A 130 5.84 -8.83 17.08
N THR A 131 5.78 -8.14 15.94
CA THR A 131 6.58 -6.93 15.70
C THR A 131 6.19 -5.82 16.68
N ALA A 132 4.89 -5.69 16.98
CA ALA A 132 4.42 -4.72 17.97
C ALA A 132 4.88 -5.05 19.40
N LEU A 133 4.93 -6.34 19.79
CA LEU A 133 5.47 -6.76 21.08
C LEU A 133 6.99 -6.56 21.17
N TRP A 134 7.71 -6.86 20.08
CA TRP A 134 9.16 -6.63 20.04
C TRP A 134 9.52 -5.14 20.04
N ASN A 135 8.62 -4.28 19.56
CA ASN A 135 8.78 -2.84 19.66
C ASN A 135 8.92 -2.35 21.11
N SER A 136 8.36 -3.05 22.11
CA SER A 136 8.57 -2.70 23.52
C SER A 136 10.02 -2.83 23.97
N PHE A 137 10.85 -3.61 23.28
CA PHE A 137 12.29 -3.77 23.56
C PHE A 137 13.18 -2.85 22.71
N THR A 138 12.61 -2.06 21.80
CA THR A 138 13.34 -1.07 20.99
C THR A 138 13.98 0.11 21.74
N PRO A 139 13.52 0.52 22.95
CA PRO A 139 14.13 1.67 23.63
C PRO A 139 15.62 1.49 23.96
N PHE A 140 16.07 0.24 24.11
CA PHE A 140 17.47 -0.06 24.41
C PHE A 140 18.06 -1.04 23.38
N PRO A 141 19.32 -0.84 22.96
CA PRO A 141 19.99 -1.78 22.08
C PRO A 141 20.30 -3.08 22.84
N TYR A 142 20.40 -4.19 22.11
CA TYR A 142 20.70 -5.53 22.65
C TYR A 142 21.83 -5.58 23.72
N PRO A 143 23.00 -4.92 23.55
CA PRO A 143 24.04 -4.94 24.59
C PRO A 143 23.59 -4.33 25.92
N VAL A 144 22.73 -3.32 25.92
CA VAL A 144 22.22 -2.69 27.14
C VAL A 144 21.29 -3.64 27.88
N TRP A 145 20.42 -4.37 27.17
CA TRP A 145 19.58 -5.41 27.77
C TRP A 145 20.41 -6.52 28.43
N LEU A 146 21.50 -6.94 27.82
CA LEU A 146 22.42 -7.91 28.42
C LEU A 146 23.09 -7.37 29.69
N ILE A 147 23.51 -6.10 29.69
CA ILE A 147 24.10 -5.46 30.88
C ILE A 147 23.06 -5.37 32.01
N ILE A 148 21.80 -5.03 31.70
CA ILE A 148 20.72 -4.99 32.69
C ILE A 148 20.54 -6.38 33.32
N ILE A 149 20.41 -7.43 32.50
CA ILE A 149 20.28 -8.81 32.99
C ILE A 149 21.49 -9.23 33.82
N ALA A 150 22.71 -8.95 33.35
CA ALA A 150 23.94 -9.26 34.07
C ALA A 150 24.00 -8.52 35.42
N SER A 151 23.63 -7.24 35.46
CA SER A 151 23.60 -6.45 36.68
C SER A 151 22.60 -7.01 37.70
N LEU A 152 21.43 -7.47 37.25
CA LEU A 152 20.42 -8.09 38.09
C LEU A 152 20.92 -9.41 38.69
N ILE A 153 21.57 -10.25 37.88
CA ILE A 153 22.15 -11.51 38.36
C ILE A 153 23.26 -11.25 39.38
N ILE A 154 24.14 -10.29 39.12
CA ILE A 154 25.23 -9.93 40.04
C ILE A 154 24.68 -9.40 41.37
N GLN A 155 23.68 -8.52 41.33
CA GLN A 155 23.04 -7.98 42.54
C GLN A 155 22.34 -9.08 43.36
N ALA A 156 21.57 -9.96 42.69
CA ALA A 156 20.86 -11.05 43.36
C ALA A 156 21.82 -12.10 43.94
N THR A 157 22.90 -12.43 43.25
CA THR A 157 23.93 -13.37 43.75
C THR A 157 24.71 -12.77 44.91
N TYR A 158 25.11 -11.49 44.83
CA TYR A 158 25.77 -10.79 45.93
C TYR A 158 24.89 -10.75 47.19
N ALA A 159 23.61 -10.41 47.04
CA ALA A 159 22.69 -10.39 48.17
C ALA A 159 22.47 -11.77 48.81
N THR A 160 22.35 -12.81 47.97
CA THR A 160 22.25 -14.20 48.45
C THR A 160 23.52 -14.63 49.17
N PHE A 161 24.68 -14.18 48.70
CA PHE A 161 25.97 -14.44 49.34
C PHE A 161 26.12 -13.73 50.70
N VAL A 162 25.72 -12.46 50.81
CA VAL A 162 25.71 -11.74 52.10
C VAL A 162 24.82 -12.47 53.11
N ARG A 163 23.64 -12.91 52.70
CA ARG A 163 22.72 -13.70 53.55
C ARG A 163 23.31 -15.04 53.96
N TYR A 164 24.02 -15.72 53.06
CA TYR A 164 24.72 -16.95 53.39
C TYR A 164 25.78 -16.72 54.48
N LEU A 165 26.52 -15.60 54.41
CA LEU A 165 27.48 -15.23 55.46
C LEU A 165 26.79 -14.90 56.79
N GLU A 166 25.68 -14.15 56.78
CA GLU A 166 24.89 -13.83 57.98
C GLU A 166 24.36 -15.10 58.67
N TRP A 167 23.88 -16.08 57.89
CA TRP A 167 23.47 -17.38 58.40
C TRP A 167 24.65 -18.14 59.02
N LYS A 168 25.81 -18.18 58.33
CA LYS A 168 27.02 -18.85 58.82
C LYS A 168 27.57 -18.22 60.12
N MET A 169 27.41 -16.91 60.29
CA MET A 169 27.80 -16.17 61.49
C MET A 169 26.76 -16.29 62.64
N GLY A 170 25.68 -17.05 62.45
CA GLY A 170 24.65 -17.28 63.47
C GLY A 170 23.71 -16.10 63.70
N HIS A 171 23.69 -15.12 62.79
CA HIS A 171 22.83 -13.93 62.91
C HIS A 171 21.38 -14.22 62.46
N GLU A 172 21.18 -15.17 61.53
CA GLU A 172 19.86 -15.58 61.05
C GLU A 172 19.60 -17.08 61.21
N ARG A 173 18.34 -17.45 61.47
CA ARG A 173 17.94 -18.84 61.78
C ARG A 173 17.64 -19.71 60.54
N PHE A 174 17.33 -19.10 59.40
CA PHE A 174 16.91 -19.82 58.19
C PHE A 174 17.47 -19.19 56.92
N PHE A 175 17.86 -20.02 55.94
CA PHE A 175 18.40 -19.58 54.66
C PHE A 175 17.54 -20.12 53.50
N TYR A 176 16.85 -19.21 52.80
CA TYR A 176 16.03 -19.52 51.62
C TYR A 176 16.51 -18.70 50.41
N PRO A 177 17.41 -19.24 49.57
CA PRO A 177 18.06 -18.47 48.50
C PRO A 177 17.09 -18.05 47.39
N LEU A 178 16.10 -18.89 47.05
CA LEU A 178 15.13 -18.61 46.00
C LEU A 178 14.13 -17.50 46.38
N GLU A 179 13.74 -17.44 47.65
CA GLU A 179 12.86 -16.39 48.16
C GLU A 179 13.54 -15.02 48.08
N LYS A 180 14.83 -14.96 48.38
CA LYS A 180 15.64 -13.75 48.25
C LYS A 180 15.79 -13.33 46.80
N TYR A 181 16.07 -14.26 45.89
CA TYR A 181 16.11 -13.95 44.45
C TYR A 181 14.78 -13.33 43.96
N GLY A 182 13.65 -13.88 44.41
CA GLY A 182 12.32 -13.32 44.14
C GLY A 182 12.08 -11.92 44.74
N GLN A 183 12.58 -11.65 45.95
CA GLN A 183 12.50 -10.33 46.59
C GLN A 183 13.27 -9.26 45.80
N TYR A 184 14.48 -9.58 45.31
CA TYR A 184 15.27 -8.65 44.50
C TYR A 184 14.70 -8.42 43.11
N LEU A 185 14.10 -9.44 42.48
CA LEU A 185 13.40 -9.26 41.23
C LEU A 185 12.18 -8.33 41.39
N LYS A 186 11.43 -8.48 42.48
CA LYS A 186 10.32 -7.57 42.82
C LYS A 186 10.81 -6.14 43.03
N PHE A 187 11.92 -5.97 43.74
CA PHE A 187 12.54 -4.65 43.95
C PHE A 187 12.96 -4.00 42.62
N PHE A 188 13.59 -4.76 41.72
CA PHE A 188 13.97 -4.28 40.39
C PHE A 188 12.76 -3.86 39.54
N LEU A 189 11.65 -4.59 39.68
CA LEU A 189 10.37 -4.26 39.03
C LEU A 189 9.57 -3.18 39.77
N LEU A 190 10.13 -2.57 40.83
CA LEU A 190 9.48 -1.58 41.70
C LEU A 190 8.12 -2.07 42.24
N GLN A 191 7.99 -3.39 42.45
CA GLN A 191 6.79 -3.99 43.03
C GLN A 191 6.88 -3.95 44.56
N PRO A 192 5.81 -3.54 45.28
CA PRO A 192 5.81 -3.46 46.74
C PRO A 192 5.95 -4.86 47.38
N GLU A 193 6.64 -4.94 48.51
CA GLU A 193 6.90 -6.20 49.24
C GLU A 193 5.64 -6.83 49.89
N GLU A 194 4.52 -6.10 49.99
CA GLU A 194 3.31 -6.57 50.65
C GLU A 194 2.65 -7.73 49.89
N THR A 195 3.10 -8.96 50.18
CA THR A 195 2.33 -10.18 49.94
C THR A 195 2.08 -10.86 51.29
N LYS A 196 1.10 -10.34 52.04
CA LYS A 196 0.44 -11.04 53.17
C LYS A 196 -0.41 -12.24 52.67
N ALA A 197 0.08 -13.01 51.70
CA ALA A 197 -0.71 -14.03 51.00
C ALA A 197 -0.24 -15.48 51.22
N PHE A 198 0.78 -15.72 52.06
CA PHE A 198 1.23 -17.08 52.42
C PHE A 198 1.46 -17.24 53.93
N LYS A 199 0.51 -16.77 54.75
CA LYS A 199 0.32 -17.21 56.14
C LYS A 199 -1.12 -17.71 56.34
N SER A 200 -1.47 -18.75 55.60
CA SER A 200 -2.68 -19.55 55.81
C SER A 200 -2.40 -20.97 55.36
N ALA A 201 -1.67 -21.72 56.19
CA ALA A 201 -1.71 -23.19 56.26
C ALA A 201 -0.67 -23.66 57.30
N ALA A 202 -1.05 -23.59 58.57
CA ALA A 202 -0.69 -24.53 59.66
C ALA A 202 -1.33 -24.00 60.95
#